data_AF-A0A957FDP5-F1
#
_entry.id   AF-A0A957FDP5-F1
#
_cell.length_a   1.000
_cell.length_b   1.000
_cell.length_c   1.000
_cell.angle_alpha   90.00
_cell.angle_beta   90.00
_cell.angle_gamma   90.00
#
_symmetry.space_group_name_H-M   'P 1'
#
loop_
_entity.id
_entity.type
_entity.pdbx_description
1 polymer ?
#
loop_
_entity_poly.entity_id
_entity_poly.type
_entity_poly.pdbx_seq_one_letter_code
_entity_poly.pdbx_strand_id
1 'polypeptide(L)'
;DDYFAFVHLVAADGTIVAQVDQTPVNGLRPSKGWRTGEVLTDSYTLPNPDTLPPGEYALNVGLYQPETFQRLPVLFQGERQPNDQMTLIVFDTQPAP
;
A
#
# COMPACT_ATOMS: atom_id res chain seq x y z
N ASP A 1 -19.17 1.75 0.55
CA ASP A 1 -18.58 0.49 1.02
C ASP A 1 -17.45 0.75 1.99
N ASP A 2 -17.01 -0.28 2.70
CA ASP A 2 -15.79 -0.23 3.51
C ASP A 2 -14.64 -0.81 2.70
N TYR A 3 -13.54 -0.06 2.65
CA TYR A 3 -12.34 -0.40 1.91
C TYR A 3 -11.19 -0.58 2.90
N PHE A 4 -10.30 -1.49 2.56
CA PHE A 4 -9.03 -1.66 3.26
C PHE A 4 -7.97 -0.90 2.50
N ALA A 5 -7.13 -0.20 3.25
CA ALA A 5 -5.90 0.35 2.72
C ALA A 5 -4.80 -0.68 2.86
N PHE A 6 -3.98 -0.77 1.82
CA PHE A 6 -2.83 -1.65 1.81
C PHE A 6 -1.54 -0.86 1.66
N VAL A 7 -0.49 -1.38 2.29
CA VAL A 7 0.90 -0.97 2.10
C VAL A 7 1.70 -2.24 1.86
N HIS A 8 2.26 -2.40 0.67
CA HIS A 8 2.98 -3.60 0.24
C HIS A 8 4.43 -3.24 -0.10
N LEU A 9 5.37 -3.92 0.54
CA LEU A 9 6.77 -3.94 0.11
C LEU A 9 6.97 -5.13 -0.83
N VAL A 10 7.37 -4.85 -2.06
CA VAL A 10 7.38 -5.82 -3.16
C VAL A 10 8.80 -5.92 -3.74
N ALA A 11 9.31 -7.14 -3.90
CA ALA A 11 10.58 -7.39 -4.57
C ALA A 11 10.45 -7.27 -6.09
N ALA A 12 11.58 -7.16 -6.80
CA ALA A 12 11.62 -7.03 -8.26
C ALA A 12 10.87 -8.13 -9.04
N ASP A 13 10.75 -9.34 -8.47
CA ASP A 13 10.01 -10.45 -9.09
C ASP A 13 8.49 -10.41 -8.84
N GLY A 14 8.00 -9.39 -8.12
CA GLY A 14 6.60 -9.23 -7.74
C GLY A 14 6.22 -9.88 -6.41
N THR A 15 7.17 -10.53 -5.71
CA THR A 15 6.90 -11.14 -4.41
C THR A 15 6.66 -10.06 -3.35
N ILE A 16 5.55 -10.16 -2.62
CA ILE A 16 5.28 -9.31 -1.45
C ILE A 16 6.09 -9.85 -0.27
N VAL A 17 7.07 -9.08 0.19
CA VAL A 17 7.98 -9.48 1.29
C VAL A 17 7.55 -8.93 2.65
N ALA A 18 6.77 -7.85 2.67
CA ALA A 18 6.08 -7.35 3.86
C ALA A 18 4.81 -6.62 3.44
N GLN A 19 3.77 -6.70 4.25
CA GLN A 19 2.50 -6.02 3.98
C GLN A 19 1.76 -5.63 5.25
N VAL A 20 0.92 -4.61 5.11
CA VAL A 20 -0.16 -4.30 6.05
C VAL A 20 -1.41 -4.01 5.24
N ASP A 21 -2.51 -4.66 5.60
CA ASP A 21 -3.83 -4.48 5.00
C ASP A 21 -4.82 -4.27 6.14
N GLN A 22 -5.41 -3.08 6.23
CA GLN A 22 -6.30 -2.75 7.34
C GLN A 22 -7.31 -1.66 6.98
N THR A 23 -8.37 -1.60 7.77
CA THR A 23 -9.25 -0.43 7.78
C THR A 23 -8.43 0.82 8.11
N PRO A 24 -8.60 1.94 7.38
CA PRO A 24 -7.83 3.15 7.56
C PRO A 24 -7.85 3.71 8.99
N VAL A 25 -6.75 4.38 9.34
CA VAL A 25 -6.43 4.99 10.63
C VAL A 25 -6.53 3.94 11.75
N ASN A 26 -5.89 2.79 11.52
CA ASN A 26 -5.87 1.64 12.44
C ASN A 26 -7.29 1.23 12.90
N GLY A 27 -8.24 1.18 11.96
CA GLY A 27 -9.65 0.85 12.23
C GLY A 27 -10.54 2.00 12.70
N LEU A 28 -9.98 3.19 12.95
CA LEU A 28 -10.75 4.33 13.48
C LEU A 28 -11.50 5.12 12.42
N ARG A 29 -11.18 4.95 11.14
CA ARG A 29 -11.84 5.67 10.03
C ARG A 29 -12.31 4.71 8.92
N PRO A 30 -13.35 3.89 9.16
CA PRO A 30 -14.01 3.12 8.10
C PRO A 30 -14.46 4.03 6.93
N SER A 31 -14.23 3.59 5.70
CA SER A 31 -14.46 4.43 4.51
C SER A 31 -15.93 4.75 4.26
N LYS A 32 -16.85 3.97 4.82
CA LYS A 32 -18.28 4.29 4.80
C LYS A 32 -18.61 5.64 5.44
N GLY A 33 -17.78 6.12 6.36
CA GLY A 33 -17.95 7.41 7.04
C GLY A 33 -17.21 8.59 6.42
N TRP A 34 -16.51 8.38 5.29
CA TRP A 34 -15.72 9.43 4.65
C TRP A 34 -16.60 10.40 3.89
N ARG A 35 -16.15 11.65 3.80
CA ARG A 35 -16.75 12.67 2.94
C ARG A 35 -15.92 12.86 1.67
N THR A 36 -16.58 13.21 0.57
CA THR A 36 -15.88 13.61 -0.66
C THR A 36 -14.96 14.81 -0.37
N GLY A 37 -13.69 14.69 -0.77
CA GLY A 37 -12.65 15.71 -0.54
C GLY A 37 -12.06 15.72 0.87
N GLU A 38 -12.48 14.82 1.76
CA GLU A 38 -11.85 14.66 3.07
C GLU A 38 -10.41 14.15 2.90
N VAL A 39 -9.49 14.74 3.67
CA VAL A 39 -8.10 14.32 3.75
C VAL A 39 -7.88 13.63 5.08
N LEU A 40 -7.37 12.41 5.05
CA LEU A 40 -7.01 11.63 6.22
C LEU A 40 -5.50 11.47 6.30
N THR A 41 -4.96 11.61 7.51
CA THR A 41 -3.57 11.25 7.80
C THR A 41 -3.57 9.88 8.45
N ASP A 42 -2.79 8.96 7.90
CA ASP A 42 -2.70 7.58 8.36
C ASP A 42 -1.23 7.17 8.45
N SER A 43 -0.91 6.28 9.37
CA SER A 43 0.44 5.82 9.64
C SER A 43 0.48 4.30 9.65
N TYR A 44 1.37 3.74 8.84
CA TYR A 44 1.54 2.31 8.68
C TYR A 44 2.94 1.91 9.12
N THR A 45 3.01 0.87 9.95
CA THR A 45 4.27 0.22 10.30
C THR A 45 4.31 -1.11 9.59
N LEU A 46 5.18 -1.22 8.58
CA LEU A 46 5.41 -2.51 7.95
C LEU A 46 6.15 -3.44 8.92
N PRO A 47 5.77 -4.72 9.01
CA PRO A 47 6.56 -5.68 9.75
C PRO A 47 7.95 -5.78 9.12
N ASN A 48 8.99 -5.72 9.94
CA ASN A 48 10.35 -5.90 9.47
C ASN A 48 10.53 -7.35 9.01
N PRO A 49 10.91 -7.60 7.74
CA PRO A 49 11.36 -8.92 7.33
C PRO A 49 12.66 -9.24 8.09
N ASP A 50 12.78 -10.46 8.63
CA ASP A 50 14.00 -10.88 9.34
C ASP A 50 15.25 -10.70 8.47
N THR A 51 15.11 -10.89 7.15
CA THR A 51 16.12 -10.58 6.15
C THR A 51 15.49 -10.01 4.89
N LEU A 52 16.11 -8.96 4.34
CA LEU A 52 15.86 -8.49 2.98
C LEU A 52 17.10 -8.84 2.15
N PRO A 53 17.01 -9.83 1.25
CA PRO A 53 18.09 -10.10 0.31
C PRO A 53 18.44 -8.84 -0.49
N PRO A 54 19.72 -8.61 -0.82
CA PRO A 54 20.12 -7.50 -1.68
C PRO A 54 19.35 -7.51 -2.99
N GLY A 55 18.88 -6.34 -3.39
CA GLY A 55 18.06 -6.19 -4.59
C GLY A 55 17.12 -4.99 -4.51
N GLU A 56 16.36 -4.81 -5.58
CA GLU A 56 15.40 -3.72 -5.74
C GLU A 56 14.05 -4.08 -5.10
N TYR A 57 13.47 -3.12 -4.39
CA TYR A 57 12.17 -3.21 -3.77
C TYR A 57 11.33 -1.96 -4.04
N ALA A 58 10.02 -2.15 -4.19
CA ALA A 58 9.05 -1.08 -4.38
C ALA A 58 8.06 -1.05 -3.21
N LEU A 59 7.79 0.15 -2.69
CA LEU A 59 6.74 0.39 -1.70
C LEU A 59 5.46 0.87 -2.42
N ASN A 60 4.42 0.05 -2.37
CA ASN A 60 3.16 0.26 -3.07
C ASN A 60 2.01 0.48 -2.09
N VAL A 61 1.11 1.40 -2.41
CA VAL A 61 -0.06 1.72 -1.60
C VAL A 61 -1.33 1.81 -2.44
N GLY A 62 -2.48 1.56 -1.81
CA GLY A 62 -3.78 1.72 -2.45
C GLY A 62 -4.92 1.33 -1.54
N LEU A 63 -6.12 1.27 -2.13
CA LEU A 63 -7.35 0.85 -1.46
C LEU A 63 -7.98 -0.30 -2.24
N TYR A 64 -8.62 -1.22 -1.54
CA TYR A 64 -9.37 -2.31 -2.16
C TYR A 64 -10.61 -2.66 -1.35
N GLN A 65 -11.57 -3.29 -2.02
CA GLN A 65 -12.76 -3.83 -1.38
C GLN A 65 -12.45 -5.22 -0.77
N PRO A 66 -12.59 -5.40 0.55
CA PRO A 66 -12.15 -6.62 1.23
C PRO A 66 -12.96 -7.87 0.84
N GLU A 67 -14.22 -7.73 0.42
CA GLU A 67 -15.05 -8.86 0.02
C GLU A 67 -14.71 -9.42 -1.37
N THR A 68 -14.25 -8.55 -2.28
CA THR A 68 -14.01 -8.89 -3.69
C THR A 68 -12.54 -8.87 -4.08
N PHE A 69 -11.68 -8.35 -3.20
CA PHE A 69 -10.27 -8.04 -3.48
C PHE A 69 -10.06 -7.07 -4.65
N GLN A 70 -11.12 -6.38 -5.09
CA GLN A 70 -11.04 -5.42 -6.18
C GLN A 70 -10.37 -4.13 -5.70
N ARG A 71 -9.28 -3.76 -6.36
CA ARG A 71 -8.59 -2.49 -6.11
C ARG A 71 -9.38 -1.32 -6.68
N LEU A 72 -9.33 -0.19 -5.98
CA LEU A 72 -9.89 1.07 -6.45
C LEU A 72 -8.89 1.78 -7.36
N PRO A 73 -9.35 2.42 -8.46
CA PRO A 73 -8.48 3.21 -9.30
C PRO A 73 -7.76 4.31 -8.52
N VAL A 74 -6.44 4.35 -8.64
CA VAL A 74 -5.61 5.44 -8.12
C VAL A 74 -5.31 6.38 -9.26
N LEU A 75 -5.57 7.68 -9.06
CA LEU A 75 -5.26 8.73 -10.04
C LEU A 75 -4.12 9.59 -9.51
N PHE A 76 -3.12 9.84 -10.34
CA PHE A 76 -2.07 10.83 -10.06
C PHE A 76 -1.94 11.76 -11.27
N GLN A 77 -2.09 13.08 -11.03
CA GLN A 77 -2.12 14.10 -12.08
C GLN A 77 -3.15 13.81 -13.19
N GLY A 78 -4.28 13.18 -12.84
CA GLY A 78 -5.34 12.84 -13.78
C GLY A 78 -5.19 11.47 -14.47
N GLU A 79 -4.01 10.84 -14.35
CA GLU A 79 -3.73 9.54 -14.98
C GLU A 79 -3.96 8.38 -14.02
N ARG A 80 -4.64 7.33 -14.50
CA ARG A 80 -4.83 6.10 -13.74
C ARG A 80 -3.50 5.36 -13.62
N GLN A 81 -3.13 5.06 -12.39
CA GLN A 81 -1.88 4.37 -12.10
C GLN A 81 -1.98 2.87 -12.43
N PRO A 82 -0.89 2.24 -12.90
CA PRO A 82 -0.87 0.80 -13.14
C PRO A 82 -1.26 -0.01 -11.91
N ASN A 83 -1.94 -1.14 -12.13
CA ASN A 83 -2.37 -2.07 -11.07
C ASN A 83 -3.23 -1.43 -9.95
N ASP A 84 -3.83 -0.26 -10.21
CA ASP A 84 -4.68 0.47 -9.26
C ASP A 84 -4.00 0.72 -7.91
N GLN A 85 -2.71 1.08 -7.98
CA GLN A 85 -1.87 1.37 -6.83
C GLN A 85 -0.92 2.52 -7.15
N MET A 86 -0.38 3.17 -6.13
CA MET A 86 0.70 4.13 -6.25
C MET A 86 2.01 3.53 -5.73
N THR A 87 3.08 3.58 -6.53
CA THR A 87 4.43 3.31 -6.04
C THR A 87 5.00 4.58 -5.44
N LEU A 88 5.26 4.57 -4.14
CA LEU A 88 5.78 5.74 -3.42
C LEU A 88 7.29 5.90 -3.62
N ILE A 89 8.00 4.77 -3.59
CA ILE A 89 9.45 4.72 -3.74
C ILE A 89 9.89 3.35 -4.26
N VAL A 90 10.97 3.37 -5.03
CA VAL A 90 11.77 2.19 -5.38
C VAL A 90 13.15 2.39 -4.77
N PHE A 91 13.70 1.38 -4.12
CA PHE A 91 15.00 1.44 -3.46
C PHE A 91 15.73 0.12 -3.53
N ASP A 92 17.06 0.20 -3.53
CA ASP A 92 17.94 -0.96 -3.45
C ASP A 92 18.35 -1.25 -2.01
N THR A 93 18.32 -2.52 -1.63
CA THR A 93 18.96 -3.01 -0.42
C THR A 93 20.35 -3.54 -0.76
N GLN A 94 21.30 -3.26 0.12
CA GLN A 94 22.67 -3.76 0.03
C GLN A 94 22.89 -4.80 1.12
N PRO A 95 23.86 -5.71 0.96
CA PRO A 95 24.28 -6.58 2.05
C PRO A 95 24.63 -5.74 3.30
N ALA A 96 24.36 -6.28 4.49
CA ALA A 96 24.91 -5.71 5.70
C ALA A 96 26.45 -5.63 5.59
N PRO A 97 27.08 -4.53 6.03
CA PRO A 97 28.53 -4.34 5.93
C PRO A 97 29.34 -5.37 6.71
#